data_AF-A0A5C4RYA0-F1
#
_entry.id   AF-A0A5C4RYA0-F1
#
_cell.length_a   1.000
_cell.length_b   1.000
_cell.length_c   1.000
_cell.angle_alpha   90.00
_cell.angle_beta   90.00
_cell.angle_gamma   90.00
#
_symmetry.space_group_name_H-M   'P 1'
#
loop_
_entity.id
_entity.type
_entity.pdbx_description
1 polymer ?
#
loop_
_entity_poly.entity_id
_entity_poly.type
_entity_poly.pdbx_seq_one_letter_code
_entity_poly.pdbx_strand_id
1 'polypeptide(L)' 'MILDACRETPSITIPEMAERIGITERSVQRNIQKLQAEGFLRIFRSSSSTVRWCWL' A
#
# COMPACT_ATOMS: atom_id res chain seq x y z
N MET A 1 -11.36 1.17 -2.80
CA MET A 1 -10.81 2.37 -2.10
C MET A 1 -9.31 2.30 -1.85
N ILE A 2 -8.73 1.29 -1.16
CA ILE A 2 -7.25 1.10 -1.16
C ILE A 2 -6.83 0.01 -2.16
N LEU A 3 -7.54 -1.13 -2.19
CA LEU A 3 -7.30 -2.21 -3.17
C LEU A 3 -7.36 -1.77 -4.63
N ASP A 4 -8.24 -0.80 -4.93
CA ASP A 4 -8.42 -0.26 -6.29
C ASP A 4 -7.20 0.58 -6.71
N ALA A 5 -6.80 1.51 -5.84
CA ALA A 5 -5.59 2.31 -6.02
C ALA A 5 -4.32 1.42 -6.12
N CYS A 6 -4.28 0.31 -5.38
CA CYS A 6 -3.21 -0.69 -5.48
C CYS A 6 -3.19 -1.42 -6.83
N ARG A 7 -4.34 -1.64 -7.48
CA ARG A 7 -4.41 -2.26 -8.81
C ARG A 7 -4.01 -1.29 -9.91
N GLU A 8 -4.39 -0.03 -9.80
CA GLU A 8 -4.04 0.99 -10.79
C GLU A 8 -2.55 1.34 -10.76
N THR A 9 -1.90 1.28 -9.59
CA THR A 9 -0.52 1.77 -9.42
C THR A 9 0.28 0.91 -8.44
N PRO A 10 0.89 -0.20 -8.90
CA PRO A 10 1.63 -1.13 -8.02
C PRO A 10 2.96 -0.57 -7.47
N SER A 11 3.36 0.65 -7.85
CA SER A 11 4.60 1.29 -7.38
C SER A 11 4.38 2.58 -6.59
N ILE A 12 3.14 2.87 -6.16
CA ILE A 12 2.81 4.09 -5.41
C ILE A 12 3.39 4.07 -3.99
N THR A 13 3.89 5.19 -3.48
CA THR A 13 4.36 5.27 -2.09
C THR A 13 3.20 5.45 -1.10
N ILE A 14 3.42 5.18 0.19
CA ILE A 14 2.42 5.43 1.24
C ILE A 14 1.95 6.90 1.27
N PRO A 15 2.84 7.91 1.26
CA PRO A 15 2.43 9.32 1.23
C PRO A 15 1.62 9.66 -0.01
N GLU A 16 2.05 9.24 -1.20
CA GLU A 16 1.28 9.48 -2.43
C GLU A 16 -0.10 8.82 -2.41
N MET A 17 -0.19 7.60 -1.84
CA MET A 17 -1.46 6.90 -1.71
C MET A 17 -2.40 7.58 -0.71
N ALA A 18 -1.84 8.14 0.36
CA ALA A 18 -2.58 8.94 1.34
C ALA A 18 -3.17 10.20 0.68
N GLU A 19 -2.35 10.93 -0.09
CA GLU A 19 -2.79 12.12 -0.83
C GLU A 19 -3.86 11.80 -1.88
N ARG A 20 -3.67 10.75 -2.69
CA ARG A 20 -4.66 10.35 -3.71
C ARG A 20 -6.01 9.98 -3.14
N ILE A 21 -6.02 9.22 -2.04
CA ILE A 21 -7.26 8.69 -1.45
C ILE A 21 -7.89 9.73 -0.51
N GLY A 22 -7.14 10.75 -0.10
CA GLY A 22 -7.60 11.77 0.86
C GLY A 22 -7.70 11.23 2.29
N ILE A 23 -6.81 10.30 2.67
CA ILE A 23 -6.74 9.73 4.00
C ILE A 23 -5.33 9.90 4.57
N THR A 24 -5.17 9.68 5.89
CA THR A 24 -3.84 9.80 6.51
C THR A 24 -2.95 8.60 6.19
N GLU A 25 -1.64 8.81 6.13
CA GLU A 25 -0.63 7.75 5.95
C GLU A 25 -0.77 6.63 7.01
N ARG A 26 -1.12 6.99 8.25
CA ARG A 26 -1.40 6.05 9.34
C ARG A 26 -2.58 5.12 9.02
N SER A 27 -3.62 5.65 8.36
CA SER A 27 -4.79 4.87 7.94
C SER A 27 -4.42 3.92 6.80
N VAL A 28 -3.61 4.40 5.85
CA VAL A 28 -3.03 3.59 4.76
C VAL A 28 -2.24 2.43 5.36
N GLN A 29 -1.30 2.71 6.27
CA GLN A 29 -0.48 1.70 6.95
C GLN A 29 -1.30 0.64 7.69
N ARG A 30 -2.33 1.03 8.46
CA ARG A 30 -3.20 0.05 9.14
C ARG A 30 -3.94 -0.85 8.15
N ASN A 31 -4.48 -0.28 7.08
CA ASN A 31 -5.19 -1.04 6.06
C ASN A 31 -4.26 -2.04 5.37
N ILE A 32 -3.05 -1.61 5.03
CA ILE A 32 -2.03 -2.50 4.48
C ILE A 32 -1.73 -3.63 5.45
N GLN A 33 -1.45 -3.35 6.73
CA GLN A 33 -1.17 -4.40 7.74
C GLN A 33 -2.33 -5.39 7.84
N LYS A 34 -3.57 -4.92 7.81
CA LYS A 34 -4.76 -5.78 7.83
C LYS A 34 -4.82 -6.67 6.59
N LEU A 35 -4.62 -6.09 5.41
CA LEU A 35 -4.61 -6.83 4.15
C LEU A 35 -3.48 -7.87 4.06
N GLN A 36 -2.32 -7.58 4.66
CA GLN A 36 -1.24 -8.56 4.78
C GLN A 36 -1.60 -9.70 5.73
N ALA A 37 -2.20 -9.37 6.88
CA ALA A 37 -2.64 -10.37 7.86
C ALA A 37 -3.73 -11.28 7.28
N GLU A 38 -4.59 -10.74 6.43
CA GLU A 38 -5.64 -11.48 5.72
C GLU A 38 -5.11 -12.25 4.49
N GLY A 39 -3.84 -12.10 4.12
CA GLY A 39 -3.21 -12.83 3.01
C GLY A 39 -3.52 -12.27 1.61
N PHE A 40 -4.26 -11.17 1.52
CA PHE A 40 -4.51 -10.48 0.24
C PHE A 40 -3.27 -9.77 -0.30
N LEU A 41 -2.28 -9.50 0.56
CA LEU A 41 -1.16 -8.63 0.26
C LEU A 41 0.20 -9.22 0.77
N ARG A 42 1.16 -9.54 -0.11
CA ARG A 42 2.61 -9.72 0.20
C ARG A 42 3.54 -8.51 -0.11
N ILE A 43 4.15 -7.88 0.90
CA ILE A 43 5.12 -6.76 0.70
C ILE A 43 6.54 -7.32 0.66
N PHE A 44 7.34 -6.91 -0.34
CA PHE A 44 8.79 -7.09 -0.33
C PHE A 44 9.42 -5.89 0.39
N ARG A 45 10.05 -6.11 1.54
CA ARG A 45 10.83 -5.05 2.21
C ARG A 45 12.08 -4.78 1.37
N SER A 46 12.10 -3.67 0.65
CA SER A 46 13.33 -3.14 0.04
C SER A 46 13.85 -2.01 0.91
N SER A 47 15.15 -2.02 1.19
CA SER A 47 15.86 -1.15 2.15
C SER A 47 15.95 0.32 1.72
N SER A 48 15.42 0.66 0.54
CA SER A 48 15.36 2.01 -0.01
C SER A 48 13.89 2.43 0.00
N SER A 49 13.59 3.68 0.34
CA SER A 49 12.26 4.26 0.67
C SER A 49 11.14 4.12 -0.39
N THR A 50 11.30 3.25 -1.39
CA THR A 50 10.31 2.85 -2.38
C THR A 50 9.73 1.49 -2.00
N VAL A 51 8.50 1.48 -1.50
CA VAL A 51 7.74 0.24 -1.31
C VAL A 51 7.27 -0.20 -2.69
N ARG A 52 7.96 -1.19 -3.29
CA ARG A 52 7.46 -1.85 -4.50
C ARG A 52 6.38 -2.84 -4.09
N TRP A 53 5.12 -2.53 -4.42
CA TRP A 53 4.04 -3.47 -4.22
C TRP A 53 4.11 -4.51 -5.33
N CYS A 54 4.35 -5.76 -4.96
CA CYS A 54 4.27 -6.89 -5.88
C CYS A 54 3.14 -7.77 -5.36
N TRP A 55 1.96 -7.68 -5.98
CA TRP A 55 0.81 -8.50 -5.60
C TRP A 55 0.60 -9.62 -6.62
N LEU A 56 0.29 -10.81 -6.11
CA LEU A 56 -0.16 -12.01 -6.84
C LEU A 56 -1.59 -11.82 -7.35
#